data_AF-A0A428QV58-F1
#
_entry.id   AF-A0A428QV58-F1
#
_cell.length_a   1.000
_cell.length_b   1.000
_cell.length_c   1.000
_cell.angle_alpha   90.00
_cell.angle_beta   90.00
_cell.angle_gamma   90.00
#
_symmetry.space_group_name_H-M   'P 1'
#
loop_
_entity.id
_entity.type
_entity.pdbx_description
1 polymer ?
#
loop_
_entity_poly.entity_id
_entity_poly.type
_entity_poly.pdbx_seq_one_letter_code
_entity_poly.pdbx_strand_id
1 'polypeptide(L)'
;MKYSAAYLLTLVLGAQGMCDAPGPQRIGDGWFVECTKDLYRQSQNTKEYKVDNISARQCAEKCMEKKYPVCNYHAAKKRCVYGREVGLDLNSPGFFQIKRVEPFGNSGDCEKEKAACLERQRTCEAELAQIKSAVEEYERSLWDL
;
A
#
# COMPACT_ATOMS: atom_id res chain seq x y z
N MET A 1 0.38 31.62 -44.22
CA MET A 1 -0.40 30.76 -43.32
C MET A 1 0.24 29.38 -43.24
N LYS A 2 1.21 29.17 -42.34
CA LYS A 2 1.80 27.86 -41.99
C LYS A 2 2.32 27.96 -40.55
N TYR A 3 2.56 26.81 -39.90
CA TYR A 3 2.82 26.57 -38.47
C TYR A 3 1.53 26.50 -37.64
N SER A 4 1.26 25.48 -36.83
CA SER A 4 2.02 24.28 -36.50
C SER A 4 1.08 23.20 -35.98
N ALA A 5 1.59 21.98 -36.05
CA ALA A 5 0.95 20.72 -35.71
C ALA A 5 0.28 20.69 -34.33
N ALA A 6 -0.82 19.94 -34.29
CA ALA A 6 -1.53 19.52 -33.12
C ALA A 6 -0.59 19.02 -32.02
N TYR A 7 -0.69 19.63 -30.83
CA TYR A 7 -0.21 19.03 -29.59
C TYR A 7 -1.12 17.85 -29.24
N LEU A 8 -0.80 16.68 -29.80
CA LEU A 8 -1.28 15.39 -29.31
C LEU A 8 -0.57 15.12 -27.97
N LEU A 9 -1.17 15.62 -26.89
CA LEU A 9 -0.81 15.29 -25.52
C LEU A 9 -1.23 13.83 -25.28
N THR A 10 -0.30 12.92 -25.50
CA THR A 10 -0.42 11.51 -25.13
C THR A 10 -0.44 11.39 -23.61
N LEU A 11 -1.64 11.33 -23.04
CA LEU A 11 -1.86 10.85 -21.68
C LEU A 11 -1.63 9.34 -21.67
N VAL A 12 -0.36 8.93 -21.52
CA VAL A 12 -0.01 7.56 -21.15
C VAL A 12 -0.33 7.41 -19.66
N LEU A 13 -1.61 7.17 -19.35
CA LEU A 13 -2.00 6.57 -18.09
C LEU A 13 -1.49 5.13 -18.12
N GLY A 14 -0.25 4.95 -17.66
CA GLY A 14 0.31 3.63 -17.41
C GLY A 14 -0.66 2.86 -16.53
N ALA A 15 -1.10 1.70 -17.02
CA ALA A 15 -1.83 0.75 -16.21
C ALA A 15 -0.90 0.30 -15.07
N GLN A 16 -0.95 1.01 -13.95
CA GLN A 16 -0.29 0.57 -12.72
C GLN A 16 -0.92 -0.78 -12.36
N GLY A 17 -0.11 -1.83 -12.35
CA GLY A 17 -0.56 -3.14 -11.91
C GLY A 17 -1.01 -3.04 -10.44
N MET A 18 -2.27 -3.38 -10.19
CA MET A 18 -2.81 -3.30 -8.84
C MET A 18 -2.07 -4.31 -7.96
N CYS A 19 -1.76 -3.91 -6.73
CA CYS A 19 -0.95 -4.67 -5.76
C CYS A 19 0.56 -4.78 -6.03
N ASP A 20 1.10 -4.01 -7.00
CA ASP A 20 2.56 -3.97 -7.25
C ASP A 20 3.30 -2.95 -6.38
N ALA A 21 2.58 -1.93 -5.88
CA ALA A 21 3.13 -0.88 -5.01
C ALA A 21 2.49 -0.93 -3.60
N PRO A 22 3.25 -0.55 -2.56
CA PRO A 22 2.72 -0.44 -1.20
C PRO A 22 1.75 0.74 -1.06
N GLY A 23 0.83 0.63 -0.08
CA GLY A 23 -0.11 1.68 0.30
C GLY A 23 -1.47 1.66 -0.41
N PRO A 24 -2.38 2.59 -0.05
CA PRO A 24 -3.73 2.66 -0.61
C PRO A 24 -3.75 2.99 -2.10
N GLN A 25 -4.51 2.21 -2.87
CA GLN A 25 -4.71 2.38 -4.31
C GLN A 25 -6.18 2.76 -4.58
N ARG A 26 -6.40 3.81 -5.37
CA ARG A 26 -7.75 4.27 -5.71
C ARG A 26 -8.37 3.36 -6.78
N ILE A 27 -9.55 2.83 -6.49
CA ILE A 27 -10.30 1.94 -7.41
C ILE A 27 -11.52 2.65 -8.00
N GLY A 28 -12.15 3.53 -7.22
CA GLY A 28 -13.30 4.33 -7.64
C GLY A 28 -13.43 5.60 -6.80
N ASP A 29 -14.53 6.32 -6.96
CA ASP A 29 -14.78 7.55 -6.21
C ASP A 29 -14.98 7.24 -4.72
N GLY A 30 -14.10 7.81 -3.89
CA GLY A 30 -14.09 7.56 -2.45
C GLY A 30 -13.76 6.12 -2.04
N TRP A 31 -13.30 5.27 -2.98
CA TRP A 31 -12.98 3.87 -2.71
C TRP A 31 -11.51 3.57 -2.93
N PHE A 32 -10.83 3.25 -1.84
CA PHE A 32 -9.42 2.93 -1.80
C PHE A 32 -9.25 1.54 -1.23
N VAL A 33 -8.27 0.81 -1.76
CA VAL A 33 -7.92 -0.53 -1.30
C VAL A 33 -6.44 -0.64 -1.05
N GLU A 34 -6.06 -1.44 -0.06
CA GLU A 34 -4.68 -1.84 0.17
C GLU A 34 -4.54 -3.33 -0.11
N CYS A 35 -3.43 -3.72 -0.72
CA CYS A 35 -3.13 -5.11 -1.00
C CYS A 35 -2.08 -5.65 -0.02
N THR A 36 -2.40 -6.74 0.66
CA THR A 36 -1.47 -7.47 1.52
C THR A 36 -1.11 -8.80 0.86
N LYS A 37 0.19 -9.04 0.64
CA LYS A 37 0.71 -10.27 0.03
C LYS A 37 0.58 -11.45 1.00
N ASP A 38 0.43 -12.63 0.41
CA ASP A 38 0.35 -13.95 1.06
C ASP A 38 -0.69 -14.02 2.17
N LEU A 39 -1.77 -13.24 2.04
CA LEU A 39 -2.85 -13.19 3.02
C LEU A 39 -4.16 -13.61 2.37
N TYR A 40 -4.86 -14.53 3.03
CA TYR A 40 -6.17 -15.01 2.63
C TYR A 40 -7.11 -14.94 3.84
N ARG A 41 -8.16 -14.12 3.74
CA ARG A 41 -9.22 -14.16 4.76
C ARG A 41 -10.09 -15.38 4.52
N GLN A 42 -10.11 -16.39 5.40
CA GLN A 42 -11.03 -17.53 5.35
C GLN A 42 -12.40 -17.17 5.96
N SER A 43 -13.50 -17.44 5.25
CA SER A 43 -14.85 -17.25 5.82
C SER A 43 -15.13 -18.32 6.87
N GLN A 44 -15.74 -17.93 7.98
CA GLN A 44 -16.15 -18.89 9.01
C GLN A 44 -17.56 -19.42 8.79
N ASN A 45 -18.47 -18.68 8.12
CA ASN A 45 -19.90 -19.06 8.02
C ASN A 45 -20.62 -18.55 6.76
N THR A 46 -19.92 -18.01 5.75
CA THR A 46 -20.55 -17.47 4.52
C THR A 46 -20.09 -18.19 3.26
N LYS A 47 -20.96 -18.23 2.24
CA LYS A 47 -20.60 -18.75 0.91
C LYS A 47 -19.54 -17.86 0.27
N GLU A 48 -18.47 -18.48 -0.21
CA GLU A 48 -17.46 -17.83 -1.04
C GLU A 48 -17.87 -17.84 -2.51
N TYR A 49 -17.67 -16.72 -3.20
CA TYR A 49 -17.85 -16.61 -4.63
C TYR A 49 -16.50 -16.53 -5.32
N LYS A 50 -16.31 -17.32 -6.37
CA LYS A 50 -15.07 -17.42 -7.12
C LYS A 50 -15.30 -16.97 -8.56
N VAL A 51 -14.42 -16.09 -9.06
CA VAL A 51 -14.43 -15.62 -10.45
C VAL A 51 -13.04 -15.80 -11.02
N ASP A 52 -12.96 -16.55 -12.12
CA ASP A 52 -11.72 -16.86 -12.83
C ASP A 52 -11.45 -15.89 -13.98
N ASN A 53 -10.22 -15.90 -14.49
CA ASN A 53 -9.74 -15.10 -15.63
C ASN A 53 -9.96 -13.59 -15.45
N ILE A 54 -9.74 -13.10 -14.23
CA ILE A 54 -9.92 -11.70 -13.85
C ILE A 54 -8.60 -11.08 -13.37
N SER A 55 -8.40 -9.79 -13.62
CA SER A 55 -7.26 -9.05 -13.07
C SER A 55 -7.47 -8.71 -11.59
N ALA A 56 -6.38 -8.37 -10.89
CA ALA A 56 -6.45 -7.91 -9.51
C ALA A 56 -7.35 -6.66 -9.41
N ARG A 57 -7.21 -5.71 -10.34
CA ARG A 57 -8.05 -4.50 -10.41
C ARG A 57 -9.53 -4.81 -10.55
N GLN A 58 -9.89 -5.67 -11.49
CA GLN A 58 -11.29 -6.08 -11.68
C GLN A 58 -11.82 -6.86 -10.46
N CYS A 59 -10.95 -7.57 -9.72
CA CYS A 59 -11.34 -8.17 -8.44
C CYS A 59 -11.71 -7.08 -7.42
N ALA A 60 -10.88 -6.05 -7.23
CA ALA A 60 -11.19 -4.93 -6.34
C ALA A 60 -12.46 -4.18 -6.73
N GLU A 61 -12.68 -3.94 -8.03
CA GLU A 61 -13.89 -3.32 -8.56
C GLU A 61 -15.13 -4.15 -8.23
N LYS A 62 -15.07 -5.49 -8.32
CA LYS A 62 -16.15 -6.37 -7.86
C LYS A 62 -16.40 -6.28 -6.36
N CYS A 63 -15.33 -6.16 -5.56
CA CYS A 63 -15.47 -6.03 -4.11
C CYS A 63 -16.15 -4.70 -3.74
N MET A 64 -15.79 -3.62 -4.45
CA MET A 64 -16.47 -2.33 -4.36
C MET A 64 -17.95 -2.43 -4.78
N GLU A 65 -18.24 -2.99 -5.95
CA GLU A 65 -19.60 -3.16 -6.48
C GLU A 65 -20.52 -3.93 -5.50
N LYS A 66 -19.99 -5.01 -4.92
CA LYS A 66 -20.70 -5.84 -3.94
C LYS A 66 -20.61 -5.32 -2.51
N LYS A 67 -19.94 -4.18 -2.28
CA LYS A 67 -19.72 -3.56 -0.97
C LYS A 67 -19.04 -4.49 0.05
N TYR A 68 -18.22 -5.45 -0.42
CA TYR A 68 -17.44 -6.28 0.49
C TYR A 68 -16.21 -5.52 0.99
N PRO A 69 -15.93 -5.54 2.30
CA PRO A 69 -14.78 -4.84 2.86
C PRO A 69 -13.45 -5.51 2.50
N VAL A 70 -13.48 -6.81 2.19
CA VAL A 70 -12.30 -7.61 1.88
C VAL A 70 -12.60 -8.62 0.78
N CYS A 71 -11.62 -8.83 -0.09
CA CYS A 71 -11.57 -9.97 -1.00
C CYS A 71 -10.14 -10.48 -1.18
N ASN A 72 -10.01 -11.68 -1.74
CA ASN A 72 -8.72 -12.31 -1.99
C ASN A 72 -8.53 -12.50 -3.50
N TYR A 73 -7.33 -12.21 -4.01
CA TYR A 73 -6.95 -12.41 -5.40
C TYR A 73 -5.76 -13.36 -5.51
N HIS A 74 -5.89 -14.43 -6.28
CA HIS A 74 -4.80 -15.37 -6.54
C HIS A 74 -4.17 -15.04 -7.90
N ALA A 75 -2.94 -14.50 -7.90
CA ALA A 75 -2.31 -13.97 -9.11
C ALA A 75 -2.05 -15.05 -10.16
N ALA A 76 -1.44 -16.17 -9.78
CA ALA A 76 -1.10 -17.23 -10.74
C ALA A 76 -2.32 -17.88 -11.41
N LYS A 77 -3.46 -17.96 -10.71
CA LYS A 77 -4.73 -18.51 -11.25
C LYS A 77 -5.65 -17.43 -11.83
N LYS A 78 -5.27 -16.15 -11.75
CA LYS A 78 -6.11 -15.01 -12.11
C LYS A 78 -7.53 -15.12 -11.55
N ARG A 79 -7.63 -15.46 -10.25
CA ARG A 79 -8.88 -15.80 -9.57
C ARG A 79 -9.19 -14.82 -8.46
N CYS A 80 -10.39 -14.24 -8.49
CA CYS A 80 -10.94 -13.44 -7.41
C CYS A 80 -11.83 -14.30 -6.50
N VAL A 81 -11.73 -14.10 -5.19
CA VAL A 81 -12.60 -14.72 -4.20
C VAL A 81 -13.16 -13.66 -3.26
N TYR A 82 -14.49 -13.49 -3.25
CA TYR A 82 -15.20 -12.48 -2.45
C TYR A 82 -16.43 -13.09 -1.74
N GLY A 83 -17.11 -12.33 -0.88
CA GLY A 83 -18.23 -12.84 -0.06
C GLY A 83 -17.96 -12.90 1.45
N ARG A 84 -17.01 -12.11 1.96
CA ARG A 84 -16.51 -12.21 3.34
C ARG A 84 -16.61 -10.86 4.05
N GLU A 85 -17.52 -10.74 5.01
CA GLU A 85 -17.52 -9.62 5.96
C GLU A 85 -16.77 -9.99 7.24
N VAL A 86 -16.87 -11.26 7.66
CA VAL A 86 -16.24 -11.79 8.88
C VAL A 86 -15.43 -13.04 8.52
N GLY A 87 -14.21 -13.14 9.05
CA GLY A 87 -13.34 -14.27 8.76
C GLY A 87 -11.96 -14.14 9.39
N LEU A 88 -11.25 -15.27 9.46
CA LEU A 88 -9.89 -15.35 9.99
C LEU A 88 -8.88 -15.08 8.88
N ASP A 89 -7.88 -14.25 9.15
CA ASP A 89 -6.75 -14.08 8.24
C ASP A 89 -5.77 -15.23 8.38
N LEU A 90 -5.50 -15.89 7.25
CA LEU A 90 -4.56 -16.99 7.15
C LEU A 90 -3.43 -16.60 6.20
N ASN A 91 -2.21 -16.96 6.57
CA ASN A 91 -1.10 -16.92 5.65
C ASN A 91 -1.34 -17.93 4.52
N SER A 92 -1.36 -17.46 3.28
CA SER A 92 -1.67 -18.26 2.10
C SER A 92 -0.84 -17.76 0.91
N PRO A 93 0.28 -18.43 0.61
CA PRO A 93 1.18 -18.02 -0.46
C PRO A 93 0.49 -17.87 -1.81
N GLY A 94 0.79 -16.78 -2.52
CA GLY A 94 0.26 -16.50 -3.86
C GLY A 94 -1.14 -15.87 -3.89
N PHE A 95 -1.73 -15.60 -2.73
CA PHE A 95 -2.90 -14.73 -2.59
C PHE A 95 -2.51 -13.30 -2.23
N PHE A 96 -3.32 -12.36 -2.67
CA PHE A 96 -3.34 -10.98 -2.23
C PHE A 96 -4.67 -10.74 -1.54
N GLN A 97 -4.64 -10.30 -0.28
CA GLN A 97 -5.81 -9.75 0.36
C GLN A 97 -5.98 -8.30 -0.10
N ILE A 98 -7.11 -7.99 -0.72
CA ILE A 98 -7.51 -6.65 -1.12
C ILE A 98 -8.53 -6.16 -0.09
N LYS A 99 -8.13 -5.18 0.72
CA LYS A 99 -8.94 -4.65 1.81
C LYS A 99 -9.32 -3.21 1.52
N ARG A 100 -10.59 -2.85 1.69
CA ARG A 100 -11.03 -1.45 1.65
C ARG A 100 -10.37 -0.68 2.79
N VAL A 101 -9.80 0.47 2.47
CA VAL A 101 -9.20 1.41 3.43
C VAL A 101 -9.78 2.79 3.19
N GLU A 102 -9.73 3.62 4.22
CA GLU A 102 -9.97 5.06 4.05
C GLU A 102 -8.64 5.72 3.68
N PRO A 103 -8.60 6.51 2.59
CA PRO A 103 -7.41 7.25 2.21
C PRO A 103 -7.19 8.37 3.22
N PHE A 104 -6.37 8.11 4.23
CA PHE A 104 -6.05 9.07 5.30
C PHE A 104 -7.27 9.32 6.20
N GLY A 105 -7.15 8.92 7.47
CA GLY A 105 -8.10 9.35 8.49
C GLY A 105 -8.19 10.88 8.48
N ASN A 106 -9.38 11.43 8.74
CA ASN A 106 -9.65 12.86 8.85
C ASN A 106 -8.52 13.56 9.63
N SER A 107 -7.55 14.13 8.91
CA SER A 107 -6.34 14.66 9.52
C SER A 107 -6.57 16.10 9.94
N GLY A 108 -7.37 16.25 11.00
CA GLY A 108 -7.38 17.48 11.79
C GLY A 108 -6.04 17.77 12.47
N ASP A 109 -5.08 16.82 12.48
CA ASP A 109 -3.83 16.91 13.24
C ASP A 109 -2.54 16.53 12.47
N CYS A 110 -2.57 16.57 11.12
CA CYS A 110 -1.37 16.32 10.30
C CYS A 110 -0.19 17.23 10.68
N GLU A 111 -0.45 18.51 11.01
CA GLU A 111 0.61 19.45 11.41
C GLU A 111 1.20 19.12 12.79
N LYS A 112 0.42 18.56 13.73
CA LYS A 112 0.96 18.11 15.02
C LYS A 112 1.83 16.85 14.87
N GLU A 113 1.38 15.89 14.07
CA GLU A 113 2.16 14.69 13.79
C GLU A 113 3.45 15.00 13.02
N LYS A 114 3.39 15.95 12.07
CA LYS A 114 4.55 16.46 11.36
C LYS A 114 5.52 17.18 12.29
N ALA A 115 5.05 18.02 13.21
CA ALA A 115 5.90 18.65 14.21
C ALA A 115 6.61 17.61 15.09
N ALA A 116 5.88 16.61 15.60
CA ALA A 116 6.45 15.51 16.38
C ALA A 116 7.42 14.62 15.57
N CYS A 117 7.23 14.51 14.26
CA CYS A 117 8.15 13.82 13.36
C CYS A 117 9.45 14.61 13.17
N LEU A 118 9.34 15.91 12.89
CA LEU A 118 10.50 16.80 12.74
C LEU A 118 11.32 16.91 14.03
N GLU A 119 10.66 16.91 15.19
CA GLU A 119 11.36 16.90 16.48
C GLU A 119 12.14 15.61 16.69
N ARG A 120 11.52 14.44 16.44
CA ARG A 120 12.22 13.15 16.48
C ARG A 120 13.39 13.08 15.51
N GLN A 121 13.25 13.65 14.31
CA GLN A 121 14.33 13.72 13.34
C GLN A 121 15.51 14.52 13.90
N ARG A 122 15.27 15.70 14.49
CA ARG A 122 16.33 16.52 15.09
C ARG A 122 17.04 15.81 16.23
N THR A 123 16.31 15.11 17.09
CA THR A 123 16.92 14.32 18.17
C THR A 123 17.83 13.23 17.60
N CYS A 124 17.36 12.50 16.59
CA CYS A 124 18.15 11.44 15.95
C CYS A 124 19.41 12.00 15.26
N GLU A 125 19.30 13.16 14.61
CA GLU A 125 20.45 13.84 14.00
C GLU A 125 21.48 14.29 15.07
N ALA A 126 21.02 14.77 16.22
CA ALA A 126 21.89 15.15 17.33
C ALA A 126 22.60 13.93 17.96
N GLU A 127 21.87 12.84 18.20
CA GLU A 127 22.44 11.58 18.68
C GLU A 127 23.47 11.01 17.69
N LEU A 128 23.18 11.05 16.39
CA LEU A 128 24.11 10.63 15.35
C LEU A 128 25.40 11.46 15.36
N ALA A 129 25.30 12.78 15.55
CA ALA A 129 26.46 13.66 15.66
C ALA A 129 27.31 13.33 16.90
N GLN A 130 26.67 13.09 18.05
CA GLN A 130 27.37 12.70 19.27
C GLN A 130 28.10 11.35 19.11
N ILE A 131 27.43 10.36 18.53
CA ILE A 131 28.04 9.04 18.28
C ILE A 131 29.24 9.19 17.34
N LYS A 132 29.13 9.98 16.28
CA LYS A 132 30.26 10.23 15.36
C LYS A 132 31.46 10.84 16.10
N SER A 133 31.24 11.85 16.94
CA SER A 133 32.34 12.44 17.72
C SER A 133 32.98 11.45 18.69
N ALA A 134 32.18 10.60 19.35
CA ALA A 134 32.68 9.59 20.27
C ALA A 134 33.51 8.50 19.56
N VAL A 135 33.11 8.12 18.34
CA VAL A 135 33.87 7.20 17.49
C VAL A 135 35.20 7.82 17.09
N GLU A 136 35.22 9.08 16.64
CA GLU A 136 36.46 9.76 16.28
C GLU A 136 37.43 9.89 17.46
N GLU A 137 36.92 10.17 18.65
CA GLU A 137 37.73 10.25 19.87
C GLU A 137 38.30 8.87 20.25
N TYR A 138 37.47 7.82 20.18
CA TYR A 138 37.91 6.45 20.43
C TYR A 138 38.98 6.01 19.42
N GLU A 139 38.78 6.30 18.13
CA GLU A 139 39.78 6.03 17.09
C GLU A 139 41.11 6.73 17.39
N ARG A 140 41.11 8.03 17.74
CA ARG A 140 42.36 8.73 18.12
C ARG A 140 43.04 8.07 19.32
N SER A 141 42.27 7.70 20.35
CA SER A 141 42.81 7.04 21.54
C SER A 141 43.47 5.68 21.26
N LEU A 142 43.06 5.00 20.18
CA LEU A 142 43.67 3.74 19.74
C LEU A 142 45.01 3.95 19.01
N TRP A 143 45.22 5.12 18.39
CA TRP A 143 46.46 5.44 17.67
C TRP A 143 47.54 6.09 18.55
N ASP A 144 47.16 6.57 19.74
CA ASP A 144 48.08 7.16 20.74
C ASP A 144 48.66 6.11 21.73
N LEU A 145 48.37 4.82 21.53
CA LEU A 145 48.90 3.66 22.28
C LEU A 145 49.93 2.88 21.44
#